data_AF-A0A506Q5E7-F1
#
_entry.id   AF-A0A506Q5E7-F1
#
_cell.length_a   1.000
_cell.length_b   1.000
_cell.length_c   1.000
_cell.angle_alpha   90.00
_cell.angle_beta   90.00
_cell.angle_gamma   90.00
#
_symmetry.space_group_name_H-M   'P 1'
#
loop_
_entity.id
_entity.type
_entity.pdbx_description
1 polymer ?
#
loop_
_entity_poly.entity_id
_entity_poly.type
_entity_poly.pdbx_seq_one_letter_code
_entity_poly.pdbx_strand_id
1 'polypeptide(L)'
;MEPYMTIHAYPPENSFLEEGIRSYLNSLPVRKNRLEESLFLLLNKNSISEIIINRVIENTPYYRVFILTCEKFMPLALYYLNAHPGKVSILSRDENQSEERASAGFTTSITHLKEVTSITPGEYRALTLTLSEKSLCRQTERTRKKVFYYHRSSALQKMGLKRINALFI
;
A
#
# COMPACT_ATOMS: atom_id res chain seq x y z
N MET A 1 -0.95 32.98 -11.38
CA MET A 1 -0.26 31.83 -10.78
C MET A 1 -1.32 30.90 -10.27
N GLU A 2 -1.41 29.67 -10.79
CA GLU A 2 -2.29 28.67 -10.19
C GLU A 2 -1.74 28.29 -8.79
N PRO A 3 -2.59 28.05 -7.78
CA PRO A 3 -2.13 27.63 -6.48
C PRO A 3 -1.37 26.30 -6.62
N TYR A 4 -0.17 26.26 -6.03
CA TYR A 4 0.65 25.06 -5.98
C TYR A 4 -0.10 24.00 -5.17
N MET A 5 -0.49 22.92 -5.84
CA MET A 5 -1.16 21.81 -5.21
C MET A 5 -0.15 21.03 -4.37
N THR A 6 -0.38 20.95 -3.05
CA THR A 6 0.53 20.23 -2.16
C THR A 6 0.24 18.74 -2.28
N ILE A 7 1.21 17.97 -2.78
CA ILE A 7 1.10 16.51 -2.88
C ILE A 7 1.63 15.90 -1.60
N HIS A 8 0.77 15.18 -0.90
CA HIS A 8 1.16 14.41 0.26
C HIS A 8 1.51 13.00 -0.19
N ALA A 9 2.82 12.75 -0.37
CA ALA A 9 3.36 11.45 -0.73
C ALA A 9 4.01 10.77 0.47
N TYR A 10 3.92 9.45 0.52
CA TYR A 10 4.59 8.64 1.53
C TYR A 10 5.24 7.40 0.91
N PRO A 11 6.54 7.15 1.14
CA PRO A 11 7.47 7.98 1.91
C PRO A 11 7.77 9.33 1.21
N PRO A 12 8.07 10.40 1.97
CA PRO A 12 8.19 11.76 1.45
C PRO A 12 9.39 11.99 0.51
N GLU A 13 10.36 11.06 0.47
CA GLU A 13 11.63 11.21 -0.28
C GLU A 13 11.61 10.57 -1.68
N ASN A 14 10.44 10.30 -2.28
CA ASN A 14 10.36 9.67 -3.60
C ASN A 14 10.00 10.67 -4.71
N SER A 15 11.02 11.28 -5.33
CA SER A 15 10.86 12.26 -6.42
C SER A 15 10.12 11.71 -7.64
N PHE A 16 10.34 10.44 -8.00
CA PHE A 16 9.66 9.78 -9.12
C PHE A 16 8.16 9.55 -8.84
N LEU A 17 7.81 9.33 -7.57
CA LEU A 17 6.43 9.18 -7.15
C LEU A 17 5.68 10.52 -7.28
N GLU A 18 6.31 11.62 -6.90
CA GLU A 18 5.70 12.95 -6.97
C GLU A 18 5.41 13.37 -8.42
N GLU A 19 6.31 13.11 -9.36
CA GLU A 19 6.12 13.42 -10.78
C GLU A 19 4.99 12.59 -11.41
N GLY A 20 4.94 11.29 -11.11
CA GLY A 20 3.86 10.42 -11.56
C GLY A 20 2.49 10.84 -10.99
N ILE A 21 2.45 11.23 -9.71
CA ILE A 21 1.24 11.75 -9.06
C ILE A 21 0.82 13.06 -9.73
N ARG A 22 1.74 14.00 -9.98
CA ARG A 22 1.43 15.26 -10.69
C ARG A 22 0.80 15.00 -12.06
N SER A 23 1.36 14.07 -12.83
CA SER A 23 0.82 13.68 -14.13
C SER A 23 -0.61 13.11 -14.02
N TYR A 24 -0.85 12.22 -13.04
CA TYR A 24 -2.19 11.70 -12.75
C TYR A 24 -3.18 12.81 -12.39
N LEU A 25 -2.83 13.70 -11.47
CA LEU A 25 -3.69 14.79 -11.03
C LEU A 25 -4.06 15.74 -12.17
N ASN A 26 -3.09 16.05 -13.04
CA ASN A 26 -3.30 16.90 -14.22
C ASN A 26 -4.20 16.25 -15.29
N SER A 27 -4.32 14.92 -15.30
CA SER A 27 -5.17 14.18 -16.24
C SER A 27 -6.64 14.08 -15.81
N LEU A 28 -6.98 14.43 -14.57
CA LEU A 28 -8.34 14.30 -14.05
C LEU A 28 -9.23 15.50 -14.47
N PRO A 29 -10.43 15.27 -15.02
CA PRO A 29 -11.34 16.34 -15.44
C PRO A 29 -12.04 17.09 -14.28
N VAL A 30 -11.62 16.91 -13.03
CA VAL A 30 -12.35 17.35 -11.83
C VAL A 30 -11.60 18.43 -11.05
N ARG A 31 -12.36 19.39 -10.47
CA ARG A 31 -11.89 20.53 -9.65
C ARG A 31 -10.82 20.11 -8.62
N LYS A 32 -9.66 20.76 -8.69
CA LYS A 32 -8.44 20.58 -7.89
C LYS A 32 -8.67 20.47 -6.36
N ASN A 33 -9.72 21.11 -5.84
CA ASN A 33 -9.97 21.26 -4.39
C ASN A 33 -10.29 19.97 -3.61
N ARG A 34 -10.59 18.82 -4.25
CA ARG A 34 -10.87 17.55 -3.53
C ARG A 34 -9.63 16.68 -3.30
N LEU A 35 -8.52 17.00 -3.94
CA LEU A 35 -7.30 16.21 -3.92
C LEU A 35 -6.28 16.75 -2.90
N GLU A 36 -6.49 17.97 -2.40
CA GLU A 36 -5.71 18.57 -1.28
C GLU A 36 -5.87 17.76 0.03
N GLU A 37 -6.91 16.94 0.14
CA GLU A 37 -7.16 16.08 1.30
C GLU A 37 -6.87 14.59 1.03
N SER A 38 -5.95 14.32 0.09
CA SER A 38 -5.60 12.96 -0.33
C SER A 38 -4.14 12.61 0.00
N LEU A 39 -3.92 11.37 0.47
CA LEU A 39 -2.60 10.78 0.65
C LEU A 39 -2.27 9.85 -0.50
N PHE A 40 -1.09 9.99 -1.08
CA PHE A 40 -0.53 9.01 -2.02
C PHE A 40 0.53 8.20 -1.30
N LEU A 41 0.30 6.90 -1.17
CA LEU A 41 1.13 5.99 -0.38
C LEU A 41 1.71 4.93 -1.30
N LEU A 42 3.03 4.92 -1.41
CA LEU A 42 3.75 3.87 -2.11
C LEU A 42 3.95 2.69 -1.17
N LEU A 43 3.36 1.55 -1.51
CA LEU A 43 3.52 0.29 -0.83
C LEU A 43 4.57 -0.55 -1.56
N ASN A 44 5.79 -0.58 -1.01
CA ASN A 44 6.88 -1.40 -1.51
C ASN A 44 7.78 -1.86 -0.36
N LYS A 45 8.88 -2.54 -0.69
CA LYS A 45 9.85 -3.04 0.32
C LYS A 45 10.45 -1.96 1.23
N ASN A 46 10.54 -0.70 0.76
CA ASN A 46 11.18 0.38 1.52
C ASN A 46 10.21 1.02 2.53
N SER A 47 8.90 0.89 2.33
CA SER A 47 7.87 1.58 3.12
C SER A 47 6.96 0.64 3.89
N ILE A 48 6.82 -0.62 3.46
CA ILE A 48 5.84 -1.58 3.99
C ILE A 48 5.90 -1.74 5.51
N SER A 49 7.11 -1.82 6.07
CA SER A 49 7.33 -2.00 7.49
C SER A 49 6.77 -0.83 8.29
N GLU A 50 7.08 0.39 7.85
CA GLU A 50 6.67 1.62 8.51
C GLU A 50 5.15 1.83 8.38
N ILE A 51 4.59 1.56 7.19
CA ILE A 51 3.14 1.61 6.93
C ILE A 51 2.37 0.73 7.92
N ILE A 52 2.83 -0.52 8.11
CA ILE A 52 2.17 -1.50 8.99
C ILE A 52 2.39 -1.14 10.47
N ILE A 53 3.61 -0.82 10.88
CA ILE A 53 3.95 -0.56 12.29
C ILE A 53 3.26 0.71 12.78
N ASN A 54 3.37 1.80 12.00
CA ASN A 54 2.81 3.11 12.36
C ASN A 54 1.33 3.24 12.01
N ARG A 55 0.75 2.22 11.37
CA ARG A 55 -0.65 2.19 10.93
C ARG A 55 -1.01 3.45 10.16
N VAL A 56 -0.20 3.76 9.15
CA VAL A 56 -0.25 5.06 8.44
C VAL A 56 -1.64 5.30 7.83
N ILE A 57 -2.27 4.25 7.28
CA ILE A 57 -3.58 4.34 6.61
C ILE A 57 -4.72 4.52 7.63
N GLU A 58 -4.59 3.90 8.80
CA GLU A 58 -5.55 3.99 9.88
C GLU A 58 -5.47 5.34 10.60
N ASN A 59 -4.25 5.84 10.81
CA ASN A 59 -3.98 7.05 11.62
C ASN A 59 -3.96 8.34 10.82
N THR A 60 -3.97 8.27 9.49
CA THR A 60 -3.90 9.47 8.65
C THR A 60 -5.18 10.32 8.71
N PRO A 61 -5.05 11.67 8.79
CA PRO A 61 -6.18 12.59 8.75
C PRO A 61 -6.77 12.78 7.35
N TYR A 62 -6.11 12.30 6.29
CA TYR A 62 -6.57 12.46 4.91
C TYR A 62 -7.85 11.65 4.64
N TYR A 63 -8.83 12.25 3.94
CA TYR A 63 -10.11 11.63 3.61
C TYR A 63 -9.97 10.51 2.57
N ARG A 64 -8.98 10.61 1.68
CA ARG A 64 -8.70 9.60 0.66
C ARG A 64 -7.25 9.16 0.71
N VAL A 65 -7.02 7.87 0.47
CA VAL A 65 -5.69 7.27 0.40
C VAL A 65 -5.57 6.49 -0.91
N PHE A 66 -4.63 6.88 -1.75
CA PHE A 66 -4.28 6.21 -2.98
C PHE A 66 -3.04 5.36 -2.75
N ILE A 67 -3.17 4.04 -2.82
CA ILE A 67 -2.06 3.10 -2.69
C ILE A 67 -1.46 2.84 -4.06
N LEU A 68 -0.17 3.12 -4.22
CA LEU A 68 0.63 2.71 -5.37
C LEU A 68 1.42 1.49 -4.97
N THR A 69 1.32 0.39 -5.72
CA THR A 69 1.95 -0.88 -5.35
C THR A 69 2.37 -1.66 -6.59
N CYS A 70 3.31 -2.58 -6.44
CA CYS A 70 3.53 -3.64 -7.43
C CYS A 70 2.70 -4.90 -7.07
N GLU A 71 2.64 -5.85 -8.01
CA GLU A 71 1.91 -7.12 -7.87
C GLU A 71 2.25 -7.86 -6.57
N LYS A 72 3.53 -7.87 -6.20
CA LYS A 72 4.04 -8.55 -5.01
C LYS A 72 3.38 -8.10 -3.71
N PHE A 73 3.08 -6.82 -3.58
CA PHE A 73 2.44 -6.25 -2.38
C PHE A 73 0.94 -5.99 -2.58
N MET A 74 0.38 -6.37 -3.73
CA MET A 74 -1.04 -6.26 -4.03
C MET A 74 -1.94 -6.96 -2.99
N PRO A 75 -1.62 -8.17 -2.45
CA PRO A 75 -2.40 -8.78 -1.39
C PRO A 75 -2.62 -7.89 -0.16
N LEU A 76 -1.64 -7.06 0.19
CA LEU A 76 -1.70 -6.13 1.32
C LEU A 76 -2.47 -4.85 0.94
N ALA A 77 -2.28 -4.34 -0.28
CA ALA A 77 -3.07 -3.22 -0.79
C ALA A 77 -4.58 -3.57 -0.82
N LEU A 78 -4.93 -4.78 -1.25
CA LEU A 78 -6.30 -5.29 -1.22
C LEU A 78 -6.85 -5.42 0.20
N TYR A 79 -6.01 -5.81 1.17
CA TYR A 79 -6.42 -5.81 2.57
C TYR A 79 -6.84 -4.42 3.02
N TYR A 80 -6.05 -3.37 2.72
CA TYR A 80 -6.40 -2.00 3.08
C TYR A 80 -7.63 -1.48 2.34
N LEU A 81 -7.79 -1.82 1.06
CA LEU A 81 -8.98 -1.50 0.27
C LEU A 81 -10.24 -2.08 0.93
N ASN A 82 -10.19 -3.34 1.36
CA ASN A 82 -11.30 -4.03 1.99
C ASN A 82 -11.54 -3.58 3.43
N ALA A 83 -10.49 -3.23 4.17
CA ALA A 83 -10.58 -2.78 5.57
C ALA A 83 -11.09 -1.33 5.69
N HIS A 84 -10.89 -0.51 4.66
CA HIS A 84 -11.27 0.90 4.64
C HIS A 84 -12.05 1.28 3.37
N PRO A 85 -13.26 0.70 3.18
CA PRO A 85 -14.06 0.96 1.98
C PRO A 85 -14.40 2.45 1.85
N GLY A 86 -14.24 3.00 0.65
CA GLY A 86 -14.50 4.41 0.34
C GLY A 86 -13.39 5.39 0.73
N LYS A 87 -12.46 5.00 1.63
CA LYS A 87 -11.26 5.78 1.97
C LYS A 87 -10.07 5.39 1.09
N VAL A 88 -9.86 4.10 0.87
CA VAL A 88 -8.69 3.57 0.14
C VAL A 88 -9.05 3.32 -1.32
N SER A 89 -8.11 3.62 -2.22
CA SER A 89 -8.13 3.26 -3.63
C SER A 89 -6.75 2.79 -4.04
N ILE A 90 -6.64 1.82 -4.95
CA ILE A 90 -5.35 1.36 -5.46
C ILE A 90 -5.16 1.96 -6.85
N LEU A 91 -4.00 2.52 -7.09
CA LEU A 91 -3.57 3.01 -8.39
C LEU A 91 -2.64 1.98 -9.04
N SER A 92 -2.97 1.58 -10.26
CA SER A 92 -2.09 0.81 -11.15
C SER A 92 -1.41 1.75 -12.14
N ARG A 93 -0.23 1.34 -12.63
CA ARG A 93 0.39 1.97 -13.80
C ARG A 93 -0.37 1.51 -15.05
N ASP A 94 -0.69 2.43 -15.94
CA ASP A 94 -1.24 2.08 -17.25
C ASP A 94 -0.14 1.40 -18.09
N GLU A 95 -0.30 0.11 -18.36
CA GLU A 95 0.64 -0.70 -19.15
C GLU A 95 0.47 -0.49 -20.67
N ASN A 96 -0.60 0.18 -21.11
CA ASN A 96 -0.90 0.37 -22.53
C ASN A 96 -0.28 1.65 -23.14
N GLN A 97 0.53 2.39 -22.38
CA GLN A 97 1.23 3.57 -22.92
C GLN A 97 2.66 3.17 -23.32
N SER A 98 3.00 3.43 -24.60
CA SER A 98 4.29 3.08 -25.21
C SER A 98 5.48 3.63 -24.42
N GLU A 99 6.63 2.94 -24.51
CA GLU A 99 7.87 3.27 -23.79
C GLU A 99 8.36 4.71 -23.98
N GLU A 100 7.95 5.38 -25.06
CA GLU A 100 8.25 6.80 -25.36
C GLU A 100 7.48 7.80 -24.48
N ARG A 101 6.45 7.36 -23.75
CA ARG A 101 5.68 8.15 -22.76
C ARG A 101 5.67 7.49 -21.39
N ALA A 102 6.82 7.02 -20.92
CA ALA A 102 6.99 6.43 -19.59
C ALA A 102 6.51 7.34 -18.43
N SER A 103 6.21 8.62 -18.70
CA SER A 103 5.71 9.66 -17.80
C SER A 103 4.21 10.00 -17.99
N ALA A 104 3.28 9.05 -18.11
CA ALA A 104 1.85 9.40 -17.99
C ALA A 104 0.93 8.22 -17.65
N GLY A 105 0.15 8.38 -16.59
CA GLY A 105 -1.09 7.64 -16.36
C GLY A 105 -1.04 6.60 -15.24
N PHE A 106 -1.25 7.03 -13.99
CA PHE A 106 -1.84 6.12 -13.01
C PHE A 106 -3.33 5.98 -13.33
N THR A 107 -3.88 4.77 -13.24
CA THR A 107 -5.33 4.58 -13.33
C THR A 107 -5.84 3.92 -12.07
N THR A 108 -7.09 4.17 -11.72
CA THR A 108 -7.80 3.44 -10.65
C THR A 108 -8.41 2.13 -11.16
N SER A 109 -8.25 1.80 -12.46
CA SER A 109 -8.84 0.61 -13.05
C SER A 109 -7.91 -0.58 -12.81
N ILE A 110 -8.22 -1.34 -11.78
CA ILE A 110 -7.45 -2.53 -11.41
C ILE A 110 -8.05 -3.75 -12.14
N THR A 111 -7.96 -3.73 -13.46
CA THR A 111 -8.53 -4.76 -14.36
C THR A 111 -7.86 -6.14 -14.19
N HIS A 112 -6.69 -6.19 -13.53
CA HIS A 112 -5.86 -7.38 -13.35
C HIS A 112 -6.03 -8.10 -12.00
N LEU A 113 -7.01 -7.73 -11.16
CA LEU A 113 -7.11 -8.23 -9.78
C LEU A 113 -7.76 -9.60 -9.57
N LYS A 114 -8.39 -10.20 -10.58
CA LYS A 114 -9.29 -11.35 -10.34
C LYS A 114 -8.62 -12.57 -9.70
N GLU A 115 -7.29 -12.67 -9.78
CA GLU A 115 -6.54 -13.82 -9.27
C GLU A 115 -5.75 -13.53 -7.97
N VAL A 116 -5.69 -12.28 -7.51
CA VAL A 116 -4.90 -11.92 -6.33
C VAL A 116 -5.72 -12.10 -5.05
N THR A 117 -5.26 -12.96 -4.15
CA THR A 117 -5.91 -13.18 -2.86
C THR A 117 -5.45 -12.16 -1.82
N SER A 118 -6.39 -11.43 -1.22
CA SER A 118 -6.13 -10.47 -0.14
C SER A 118 -5.52 -11.14 1.11
N ILE A 119 -4.70 -10.39 1.84
CA ILE A 119 -4.34 -10.72 3.23
C ILE A 119 -5.62 -10.62 4.09
N THR A 120 -5.74 -11.52 5.06
CA THR A 120 -6.82 -11.56 6.06
C THR A 120 -6.44 -10.79 7.32
N PRO A 121 -7.40 -10.41 8.19
CA PRO A 121 -7.07 -9.72 9.44
C PRO A 121 -6.10 -10.49 10.35
N GLY A 122 -6.21 -11.82 10.42
CA GLY A 122 -5.29 -12.67 11.21
C GLY A 122 -3.87 -12.68 10.65
N GLU A 123 -3.75 -12.73 9.32
CA GLU A 123 -2.48 -12.63 8.60
C GLU A 123 -1.84 -11.24 8.76
N TYR A 124 -2.63 -10.16 8.63
CA TYR A 124 -2.16 -8.80 8.88
C TYR A 124 -1.65 -8.63 10.31
N ARG A 125 -2.41 -9.10 11.31
CA ARG A 125 -1.98 -9.07 12.72
C ARG A 125 -0.67 -9.83 12.94
N ALA A 126 -0.51 -10.99 12.30
CA ALA A 126 0.72 -11.77 12.39
C ALA A 126 1.92 -11.02 11.76
N LEU A 127 1.72 -10.32 10.64
CA LEU A 127 2.74 -9.45 10.05
C LEU A 127 3.09 -8.29 10.98
N THR A 128 2.11 -7.55 11.52
CA THR A 128 2.34 -6.45 12.45
C THR A 128 3.13 -6.88 13.67
N LEU A 129 2.79 -8.03 14.27
CA LEU A 129 3.52 -8.59 15.42
C LEU A 129 4.95 -8.99 15.02
N THR A 130 5.14 -9.53 13.82
CA THR A 130 6.48 -9.90 13.36
C THR A 130 7.37 -8.68 13.11
N LEU A 131 6.79 -7.59 12.59
CA LEU A 131 7.51 -6.35 12.28
C LEU A 131 7.74 -5.47 13.52
N SER A 132 6.86 -5.55 14.51
CA SER A 132 7.06 -4.89 15.80
C SER A 132 8.00 -5.73 16.67
N GLU A 133 9.27 -5.33 16.75
CA GLU A 133 10.36 -5.97 17.53
C GLU A 133 9.98 -6.31 18.99
N LYS A 134 8.90 -5.73 19.52
CA LYS A 134 8.45 -5.86 20.91
C LYS A 134 7.69 -7.15 21.25
N SER A 135 7.33 -8.03 20.31
CA SER A 135 6.27 -9.04 20.60
C SER A 135 6.66 -10.52 20.59
N LEU A 136 7.87 -10.90 20.16
CA LEU A 136 8.23 -12.31 20.01
C LEU A 136 8.37 -13.10 21.33
N CYS A 137 8.49 -12.43 22.48
CA CYS A 137 8.90 -13.11 23.72
C CYS A 137 7.87 -13.22 24.84
N ARG A 138 6.69 -12.56 24.80
CA ARG A 138 5.83 -12.49 26.00
C ARG A 138 4.34 -12.87 25.88
N GLN A 139 3.70 -12.91 24.70
CA GLN A 139 2.22 -12.93 24.66
C GLN A 139 1.53 -14.09 23.94
N THR A 140 2.23 -14.96 23.23
CA THR A 140 1.57 -16.10 22.59
C THR A 140 1.61 -17.33 23.49
N GLU A 141 0.51 -17.61 24.18
CA GLU A 141 0.20 -18.93 24.74
C GLU A 141 0.46 -20.02 23.68
N ARG A 142 0.97 -21.19 24.06
CA ARG A 142 1.45 -22.24 23.12
C ARG A 142 0.47 -22.55 21.98
N THR A 143 -0.83 -22.57 22.24
CA THR A 143 -1.88 -22.84 21.23
C THR A 143 -1.99 -21.72 20.19
N ARG A 144 -1.77 -20.46 20.61
CA ARG A 144 -1.78 -19.27 19.73
C ARG A 144 -0.51 -19.15 18.90
N LYS A 145 0.61 -19.79 19.31
CA LYS A 145 1.86 -19.80 18.53
C LYS A 145 1.71 -20.47 17.18
N LYS A 146 1.08 -21.65 17.12
CA LYS A 146 0.91 -22.40 15.84
C LYS A 146 0.09 -21.60 14.84
N VAL A 147 -1.03 -21.04 15.30
CA VAL A 147 -1.92 -20.19 14.49
C VAL A 147 -1.21 -18.93 14.02
N PHE A 148 -0.46 -18.27 14.90
CA PHE A 148 0.38 -17.11 14.54
C PHE A 148 1.37 -17.43 13.41
N TYR A 149 2.15 -18.51 13.54
CA TYR A 149 3.13 -18.88 12.52
C TYR A 149 2.49 -19.29 11.20
N TYR A 150 1.33 -19.96 11.26
CA TYR A 150 0.53 -20.27 10.09
C TYR A 150 0.09 -18.99 9.36
N HIS A 151 -0.51 -18.05 10.07
CA HIS A 151 -0.93 -16.76 9.50
C HIS A 151 0.25 -15.97 8.94
N ARG A 152 1.38 -15.91 9.64
CA ARG A 152 2.59 -15.26 9.13
C ARG A 152 3.07 -15.89 7.83
N SER A 153 3.14 -17.23 7.77
CA SER A 153 3.58 -17.96 6.58
C SER A 153 2.64 -17.77 5.40
N SER A 154 1.33 -17.84 5.65
CA SER A 154 0.30 -17.64 4.63
C SER A 154 0.35 -16.21 4.06
N ALA A 155 0.52 -15.20 4.91
CA ALA A 155 0.68 -13.82 4.48
C ALA A 155 1.89 -13.63 3.55
N LEU A 156 3.04 -14.19 3.94
CA LEU A 156 4.25 -14.16 3.12
C LEU A 156 4.07 -14.89 1.79
N GLN A 157 3.44 -16.06 1.81
CA GLN A 157 3.17 -16.84 0.60
C GLN A 157 2.31 -16.07 -0.40
N LYS A 158 1.24 -15.39 0.06
CA LYS A 158 0.40 -14.54 -0.79
C LYS A 158 1.21 -13.43 -1.46
N MET A 159 2.19 -12.87 -0.76
CA MET A 159 3.10 -11.84 -1.30
C MET A 159 4.28 -12.43 -2.09
N GLY A 160 4.31 -13.74 -2.38
CA GLY A 160 5.43 -14.38 -3.08
C GLY A 160 6.75 -14.37 -2.29
N LEU A 161 6.69 -14.29 -0.96
CA LEU A 161 7.84 -14.17 -0.07
C LEU A 161 8.14 -15.47 0.66
N LYS A 162 9.41 -15.91 0.63
CA LYS A 162 9.87 -17.12 1.34
C LYS A 162 10.23 -16.87 2.80
N ARG A 163 10.64 -15.65 3.16
CA ARG A 163 11.14 -15.28 4.49
C ARG A 163 10.69 -13.88 4.84
N ILE A 164 10.53 -13.59 6.14
CA ILE A 164 10.15 -12.26 6.62
C ILE A 164 11.18 -11.20 6.23
N ASN A 165 12.48 -11.54 6.23
CA ASN A 165 13.55 -10.62 5.85
C ASN A 165 13.38 -10.10 4.41
N ALA A 166 12.67 -10.83 3.55
CA ALA A 166 12.40 -10.41 2.19
C ALA A 166 11.29 -9.33 2.09
N LEU A 167 10.69 -8.91 3.22
CA LEU A 167 9.96 -7.64 3.30
C LEU A 167 10.90 -6.44 3.33
N PHE A 168 12.17 -6.63 3.70
CA PHE A 168 13.17 -5.57 3.89
C PHE A 168 14.29 -5.56 2.83
N ILE A 169 14.34 -6.53 1.93
CA ILE A 169 15.42 -6.73 0.92
C ILE A 169 14.90 -6.52 -0.50
#